data_AF-A0A5B8QRZ3-F1
#
_entry.id   AF-A0A5B8QRZ3-F1
#
_cell.length_a   1.000
_cell.length_b   1.000
_cell.length_c   1.000
_cell.angle_alpha   90.00
_cell.angle_beta   90.00
_cell.angle_gamma   90.00
#
_symmetry.space_group_name_H-M   'P 1'
#
loop_
_entity.id
_entity.type
_entity.pdbx_description
1 polymer ?
#
loop_
_entity_poly.entity_id
_entity_poly.type
_entity_poly.pdbx_seq_one_letter_code
_entity_poly.pdbx_strand_id
1 'polypeptide(L)'
;MLKGFRLLLLTTSLVCGLSYLGYYGLTRYNLNTDYQVGDVLDSLNGVEIFYNGGVNTNEGRNLSLDGYNLGIKYQCVEFVKRYFYLRYQHKMPDSFGHAKDFFNDLLPDASWNEKRALRQYTNGSQSKPMADDLLVFAPWMFNPYGHVAIIASVTETSIEVAQQNPGPFAPSREIFPLVQRDGLWYINAPRTKGWLRWEAPAAMIMEGSMEGCVEKNVASKIQVNQPAASLKL
;
A
#
# COMPACT_ATOMS: atom_id res chain seq x y z
N MET A 1 4.55 50.91 23.82
CA MET A 1 4.65 49.43 23.84
C MET A 1 3.39 48.73 23.30
N LEU A 2 2.18 49.11 23.72
CA LEU A 2 0.93 48.41 23.32
C LEU A 2 0.58 48.48 21.80
N LYS A 3 0.91 49.57 21.11
CA LYS A 3 0.65 49.71 19.65
C LYS A 3 1.56 48.83 18.78
N GLY A 4 2.84 48.71 19.14
CA GLY A 4 3.80 47.82 18.45
C GLY A 4 3.45 46.34 18.65
N PHE A 5 2.99 45.98 19.85
CA PHE A 5 2.49 44.64 20.14
C PHE A 5 1.22 44.29 19.33
N ARG A 6 0.26 45.21 19.23
CA ARG A 6 -0.95 45.03 18.39
C ARG A 6 -0.62 44.87 16.91
N LEU A 7 0.31 45.67 16.38
CA LEU A 7 0.74 45.56 14.99
C LEU A 7 1.42 44.21 14.72
N LEU A 8 2.29 43.75 15.62
CA LEU A 8 2.94 42.44 15.53
C LEU A 8 1.94 41.28 15.55
N LEU A 9 0.92 41.34 16.40
CA LEU A 9 -0.15 40.32 16.43
C LEU A 9 -0.95 40.28 15.13
N LEU A 10 -1.29 41.45 14.58
CA LEU A 10 -2.04 41.54 13.32
C LEU A 10 -1.24 41.01 12.13
N THR A 11 0.05 41.36 12.03
CA THR A 11 0.91 40.86 10.95
C THR A 11 1.13 39.35 11.06
N THR A 12 1.35 38.84 12.28
CA THR A 12 1.49 37.40 12.51
C THR A 12 0.22 36.64 12.13
N SER A 13 -0.95 37.13 12.55
CA SER A 13 -2.24 36.53 12.22
C SER A 13 -2.49 36.50 10.71
N LEU A 14 -2.16 37.60 10.01
CA LEU A 14 -2.28 37.67 8.55
C LEU A 14 -1.36 36.65 7.86
N VAL A 15 -0.09 36.57 8.27
CA VAL A 15 0.88 35.61 7.70
C VAL A 15 0.42 34.17 7.94
N CYS A 16 -0.04 33.84 9.15
CA CYS A 16 -0.60 32.53 9.45
C CYS A 16 -1.84 32.23 8.59
N GLY A 17 -2.74 33.20 8.42
CA GLY A 17 -3.94 33.06 7.60
C GLY A 17 -3.61 32.79 6.12
N LEU A 18 -2.71 33.58 5.54
CA LEU A 18 -2.25 33.39 4.16
C LEU A 18 -1.52 32.06 3.97
N SER A 19 -0.68 31.67 4.94
CA SER A 19 0.03 30.38 4.89
C SER A 19 -0.96 29.21 4.94
N TYR A 20 -1.99 29.30 5.78
CA TYR A 20 -3.05 28.30 5.87
C TYR A 20 -3.84 28.20 4.57
N LEU A 21 -4.26 29.34 3.98
CA LEU A 21 -5.00 29.35 2.71
C LEU A 21 -4.15 28.80 1.55
N GLY A 22 -2.86 29.18 1.50
CA GLY A 22 -1.92 28.62 0.53
C GLY A 22 -1.79 27.11 0.67
N TYR A 23 -1.55 26.61 1.88
CA TYR A 23 -1.52 25.17 2.15
C TYR A 23 -2.84 24.46 1.81
N TYR A 24 -3.98 25.07 2.16
CA TYR A 24 -5.30 24.53 1.87
C TYR A 24 -5.52 24.36 0.36
N GLY A 25 -5.13 25.37 -0.44
CA GLY A 25 -5.21 25.33 -1.90
C GLY A 25 -4.25 24.30 -2.51
N LEU A 26 -2.96 24.35 -2.14
CA LEU A 26 -1.92 23.45 -2.66
C LEU A 26 -2.25 21.97 -2.45
N THR A 27 -2.97 21.65 -1.38
CA THR A 27 -3.31 20.25 -1.06
C THR A 27 -4.62 19.78 -1.65
N ARG A 28 -5.47 20.64 -2.23
CA ARG A 28 -6.79 20.26 -2.76
C ARG A 28 -6.95 20.46 -4.26
N TYR A 29 -6.21 21.42 -4.83
CA TYR A 29 -6.27 21.64 -6.27
C TYR A 29 -5.25 20.77 -6.99
N ASN A 30 -5.64 20.27 -8.16
CA ASN A 30 -4.71 19.62 -9.06
C ASN A 30 -3.86 20.70 -9.75
N LEU A 31 -2.59 20.77 -9.37
CA LEU A 31 -1.62 21.69 -9.96
C LEU A 31 -0.82 21.04 -11.10
N ASN A 32 -0.98 19.73 -11.30
CA ASN A 32 -0.34 19.01 -12.39
C ASN A 32 -1.21 19.13 -13.64
N THR A 33 -0.59 19.58 -14.73
CA THR A 33 -1.25 19.78 -16.02
C THR A 33 -1.27 18.53 -16.90
N ASP A 34 -0.46 17.54 -16.55
CA ASP A 34 -0.23 16.35 -17.38
C ASP A 34 -1.28 15.26 -17.12
N TYR A 35 -1.92 15.29 -15.95
CA TYR A 35 -2.87 14.26 -15.50
C TYR A 35 -4.14 14.86 -14.89
N GLN A 36 -5.25 14.15 -15.05
CA GLN A 36 -6.52 14.39 -14.39
C GLN A 36 -6.75 13.37 -13.27
N VAL A 37 -7.50 13.77 -12.24
CA VAL A 37 -7.83 12.88 -11.12
C VAL A 37 -8.56 11.64 -11.66
N GLY A 38 -8.01 10.46 -11.38
CA GLY A 38 -8.53 9.19 -11.88
C GLY A 38 -7.82 8.63 -13.12
N ASP A 39 -6.86 9.36 -13.70
CA ASP A 39 -6.00 8.78 -14.74
C ASP A 39 -5.20 7.60 -14.18
N VAL A 40 -5.05 6.54 -14.98
CA VAL A 40 -4.19 5.40 -14.64
C VAL A 40 -2.74 5.78 -14.89
N LEU A 41 -1.92 5.75 -13.84
CA LEU A 41 -0.49 6.06 -13.93
C LEU A 41 0.37 4.82 -14.16
N ASP A 42 -0.04 3.70 -13.57
CA ASP A 42 0.78 2.49 -13.40
C ASP A 42 -0.11 1.32 -12.95
N SER A 43 0.44 0.12 -12.85
CA SER A 43 -0.20 -1.03 -12.21
C SER A 43 0.82 -1.91 -11.49
N LEU A 44 0.43 -2.47 -10.34
CA LEU A 44 1.20 -3.50 -9.65
C LEU A 44 0.39 -4.79 -9.63
N ASN A 45 0.93 -5.87 -10.22
CA ASN A 45 0.26 -7.18 -10.28
C ASN A 45 -1.18 -7.12 -10.80
N GLY A 46 -1.42 -6.28 -11.83
CA GLY A 46 -2.74 -6.07 -12.42
C GLY A 46 -3.66 -5.13 -11.63
N VAL A 47 -3.21 -4.56 -10.51
CA VAL A 47 -3.96 -3.57 -9.73
C VAL A 47 -3.51 -2.17 -10.12
N GLU A 48 -4.41 -1.40 -10.73
CA GLU A 48 -4.14 -0.05 -11.23
C GLU A 48 -3.81 0.96 -10.11
N ILE A 49 -2.96 1.92 -10.43
CA ILE A 49 -2.58 3.04 -9.58
C ILE A 49 -3.09 4.31 -10.26
N PHE A 50 -4.00 5.00 -9.58
CA PHE A 50 -4.65 6.19 -10.13
C PHE A 50 -4.03 7.48 -9.61
N TYR A 51 -4.08 8.52 -10.45
CA TYR A 51 -3.70 9.86 -10.07
C TYR A 51 -4.74 10.51 -9.13
N ASN A 52 -4.27 11.12 -8.03
CA ASN A 52 -5.15 11.74 -7.01
C ASN A 52 -5.20 13.28 -7.09
N GLY A 53 -4.35 13.92 -7.90
CA GLY A 53 -4.21 15.38 -7.84
C GLY A 53 -3.63 15.86 -6.52
N GLY A 54 -4.28 16.87 -5.92
CA GLY A 54 -3.92 17.36 -4.59
C GLY A 54 -4.03 16.27 -3.51
N VAL A 55 -3.14 16.32 -2.51
CA VAL A 55 -3.05 15.23 -1.51
C VAL A 55 -4.30 15.03 -0.64
N ASN A 56 -5.15 16.05 -0.54
CA ASN A 56 -6.42 16.05 0.19
C ASN A 56 -7.65 15.97 -0.73
N THR A 57 -7.49 15.64 -2.02
CA THR A 57 -8.61 15.33 -2.92
C THR A 57 -9.49 14.20 -2.33
N ASN A 58 -10.81 14.32 -2.54
CA ASN A 58 -11.80 13.36 -2.05
C ASN A 58 -12.95 13.25 -3.05
N GLU A 59 -12.84 12.28 -3.97
CA GLU A 59 -13.87 11.96 -4.98
C GLU A 59 -14.86 10.89 -4.49
N GLY A 60 -15.10 10.85 -3.18
CA GLY A 60 -15.94 9.84 -2.54
C GLY A 60 -15.22 8.51 -2.30
N ARG A 61 -15.98 7.51 -1.84
CA ARG A 61 -15.44 6.20 -1.46
C ARG A 61 -15.48 5.21 -2.61
N ASN A 62 -14.42 4.43 -2.73
CA ASN A 62 -14.42 3.20 -3.50
C ASN A 62 -14.94 2.05 -2.63
N LEU A 63 -15.98 1.36 -3.09
CA LEU A 63 -16.55 0.19 -2.45
C LEU A 63 -16.40 -0.99 -3.39
N SER A 64 -16.09 -2.17 -2.86
CA SER A 64 -16.19 -3.41 -3.62
C SER A 64 -17.66 -3.78 -3.89
N LEU A 65 -17.89 -4.77 -4.76
CA LEU A 65 -19.24 -5.25 -5.11
C LEU A 65 -20.05 -5.70 -3.89
N ASP A 66 -19.38 -6.25 -2.88
CA ASP A 66 -20.01 -6.71 -1.64
C ASP A 66 -20.11 -5.63 -0.55
N GLY A 67 -19.78 -4.38 -0.89
CA GLY A 67 -19.88 -3.23 0.01
C GLY A 67 -18.66 -3.01 0.90
N TYR A 68 -17.60 -3.82 0.79
CA TYR A 68 -16.36 -3.53 1.53
C TYR A 68 -15.78 -2.17 1.12
N ASN A 69 -15.60 -1.28 2.10
CA ASN A 69 -15.00 0.03 1.92
C ASN A 69 -13.52 -0.13 1.61
N LEU A 70 -13.09 0.20 0.40
CA LEU A 70 -11.68 0.16 0.00
C LEU A 70 -10.97 1.43 0.47
N GLY A 71 -11.59 2.60 0.31
CA GLY A 71 -11.04 3.86 0.80
C GLY A 71 -11.60 5.05 0.05
N ILE A 72 -11.00 6.23 0.25
CA ILE A 72 -11.35 7.45 -0.51
C ILE A 72 -10.58 7.41 -1.83
N LYS A 73 -11.29 7.61 -2.95
CA LYS A 73 -10.67 7.71 -4.28
C LYS A 73 -9.83 8.98 -4.38
N TYR A 74 -8.56 8.95 -4.77
CA TYR A 74 -7.62 7.84 -5.03
C TYR A 74 -6.45 7.93 -4.05
N GLN A 75 -6.76 7.88 -2.75
CA GLN A 75 -5.76 8.05 -1.69
C GLN A 75 -4.92 6.79 -1.47
N CYS A 76 -3.80 6.92 -0.74
CA CYS A 76 -2.88 5.82 -0.46
C CYS A 76 -3.55 4.62 0.25
N VAL A 77 -4.45 4.89 1.20
CA VAL A 77 -5.21 3.85 1.93
C VAL A 77 -6.15 3.08 0.99
N GLU A 78 -6.75 3.76 0.01
CA GLU A 78 -7.62 3.13 -0.98
C GLU A 78 -6.83 2.13 -1.82
N PHE A 79 -5.65 2.53 -2.30
CA PHE A 79 -4.79 1.66 -3.09
C PHE A 79 -4.39 0.40 -2.34
N VAL A 80 -3.83 0.52 -1.13
CA VAL A 80 -3.32 -0.65 -0.41
C VAL A 80 -4.46 -1.62 -0.07
N LYS A 81 -5.63 -1.13 0.33
CA LYS A 81 -6.77 -2.00 0.62
C LYS A 81 -7.34 -2.65 -0.63
N ARG A 82 -7.43 -1.92 -1.75
CA ARG A 82 -7.81 -2.49 -3.05
C ARG A 82 -6.80 -3.53 -3.53
N TYR A 83 -5.52 -3.29 -3.30
CA TYR A 83 -4.45 -4.23 -3.61
C TYR A 83 -4.67 -5.56 -2.88
N PHE A 84 -4.78 -5.55 -1.54
CA PHE A 84 -5.02 -6.78 -0.78
C PHE A 84 -6.36 -7.45 -1.11
N TYR A 85 -7.41 -6.67 -1.38
CA TYR A 85 -8.71 -7.20 -1.78
C TYR A 85 -8.62 -7.94 -3.13
N LEU A 86 -8.06 -7.32 -4.16
CA LEU A 86 -8.00 -7.93 -5.49
C LEU A 86 -6.97 -9.06 -5.57
N ARG A 87 -5.80 -8.90 -4.91
CA ARG A 87 -4.68 -9.84 -4.99
C ARG A 87 -4.87 -11.09 -4.14
N TYR A 88 -5.53 -10.96 -2.99
CA TYR A 88 -5.63 -12.02 -1.98
C TYR A 88 -7.06 -12.29 -1.48
N GLN A 89 -8.08 -11.61 -2.04
CA GLN A 89 -9.44 -11.64 -1.49
C GLN A 89 -9.48 -11.25 0.00
N HIS A 90 -8.50 -10.44 0.42
CA HIS A 90 -8.31 -10.08 1.82
C HIS A 90 -9.03 -8.79 2.17
N LYS A 91 -9.85 -8.83 3.22
CA LYS A 91 -10.49 -7.66 3.81
C LYS A 91 -9.87 -7.40 5.18
N MET A 92 -9.30 -6.23 5.35
CA MET A 92 -8.84 -5.77 6.67
C MET A 92 -10.07 -5.57 7.57
N PRO A 93 -10.12 -6.17 8.77
CA PRO A 93 -11.27 -6.08 9.68
C PRO A 93 -11.65 -4.66 10.05
N ASP A 94 -10.67 -3.83 10.37
CA ASP A 94 -10.89 -2.39 10.53
C ASP A 94 -10.77 -1.73 9.15
N SER A 95 -11.91 -1.30 8.60
CA SER A 95 -11.97 -0.69 7.27
C SER A 95 -11.75 0.83 7.27
N PHE A 96 -11.55 1.45 8.44
CA PHE A 96 -11.37 2.90 8.57
C PHE A 96 -9.99 3.26 9.12
N GLY A 97 -9.75 4.57 9.25
CA GLY A 97 -8.50 5.15 9.70
C GLY A 97 -7.66 5.76 8.58
N HIS A 98 -6.60 6.43 8.99
CA HIS A 98 -5.57 7.00 8.14
C HIS A 98 -4.40 6.03 7.98
N ALA A 99 -3.48 6.34 7.08
CA ALA A 99 -2.29 5.55 6.82
C ALA A 99 -1.50 5.20 8.10
N LYS A 100 -1.32 6.16 9.01
CA LYS A 100 -0.63 5.95 10.30
C LYS A 100 -1.30 4.88 11.18
N ASP A 101 -2.62 4.69 11.05
CA ASP A 101 -3.38 3.78 11.89
C ASP A 101 -3.21 2.32 11.44
N PHE A 102 -2.48 2.08 10.34
CA PHE A 102 -2.17 0.73 9.86
C PHE A 102 -1.10 0.04 10.70
N PHE A 103 -0.28 0.81 11.43
CA PHE A 103 0.76 0.29 12.28
C PHE A 103 0.41 0.49 13.76
N ASN A 104 0.59 -0.54 14.57
CA ASN A 104 0.39 -0.47 16.02
C ASN A 104 1.74 -0.51 16.72
N ASP A 105 2.17 0.62 17.29
CA ASP A 105 3.44 0.75 18.01
C ASP A 105 3.53 -0.07 19.30
N LEU A 106 2.40 -0.56 19.82
CA LEU A 106 2.35 -1.38 21.02
C LEU A 106 2.55 -2.87 20.73
N LEU A 107 2.52 -3.28 19.46
CA LEU A 107 2.78 -4.67 19.08
C LEU A 107 4.29 -4.93 19.06
N PRO A 108 4.75 -6.03 19.67
CA PRO A 108 6.12 -6.52 19.47
C PRO A 108 6.40 -6.79 17.98
N ASP A 109 7.68 -6.82 17.60
CA ASP A 109 8.08 -7.23 16.25
C ASP A 109 7.54 -8.63 15.89
N ALA A 110 7.23 -8.83 14.61
CA ALA A 110 6.64 -10.06 14.07
C ALA A 110 5.32 -10.50 14.76
N SER A 111 4.57 -9.57 15.34
CA SER A 111 3.28 -9.87 15.98
C SER A 111 2.11 -9.73 15.02
N TRP A 112 1.02 -10.43 15.31
CA TRP A 112 -0.20 -10.34 14.52
C TRP A 112 -0.95 -9.03 14.81
N ASN A 113 -1.34 -8.31 13.76
CA ASN A 113 -2.14 -7.10 13.85
C ASN A 113 -3.61 -7.39 13.51
N GLU A 114 -4.44 -7.57 14.54
CA GLU A 114 -5.85 -7.94 14.40
C GLU A 114 -6.67 -6.96 13.55
N LYS A 115 -6.36 -5.66 13.61
CA LYS A 115 -7.11 -4.64 12.85
C LYS A 115 -6.89 -4.76 11.35
N ARG A 116 -5.73 -5.29 10.95
CA ARG A 116 -5.37 -5.47 9.54
C ARG A 116 -5.45 -6.93 9.11
N ALA A 117 -5.48 -7.85 10.07
CA ALA A 117 -5.34 -9.28 9.85
C ALA A 117 -4.09 -9.58 8.99
N LEU A 118 -2.96 -9.01 9.42
CA LEU A 118 -1.64 -9.13 8.79
C LEU A 118 -0.57 -9.26 9.89
N ARG A 119 0.54 -9.91 9.57
CA ARG A 119 1.74 -9.97 10.42
C ARG A 119 2.48 -8.65 10.34
N GLN A 120 2.72 -7.99 11.47
CA GLN A 120 3.40 -6.70 11.53
C GLN A 120 4.87 -6.87 11.94
N TYR A 121 5.76 -6.23 11.21
CA TYR A 121 7.19 -6.16 11.47
C TYR A 121 7.64 -4.72 11.68
N THR A 122 8.51 -4.47 12.65
CA THR A 122 9.09 -3.14 12.89
C THR A 122 10.24 -2.87 11.91
N ASN A 123 10.50 -1.59 11.61
CA ASN A 123 11.71 -1.25 10.86
C ASN A 123 12.94 -1.51 11.74
N GLY A 124 13.73 -2.53 11.38
CA GLY A 124 14.69 -3.17 12.29
C GLY A 124 14.27 -4.59 12.73
N SER A 125 13.36 -5.24 12.01
CA SER A 125 13.02 -6.66 12.23
C SER A 125 14.14 -7.60 11.78
N GLN A 126 14.20 -8.79 12.38
CA GLN A 126 15.00 -9.91 11.86
C GLN A 126 14.46 -10.44 10.52
N SER A 127 13.18 -10.21 10.24
CA SER A 127 12.58 -10.59 8.96
C SER A 127 12.97 -9.59 7.87
N LYS A 128 13.39 -10.07 6.70
CA LYS A 128 13.57 -9.23 5.52
C LYS A 128 12.19 -8.82 4.99
N PRO A 129 11.96 -7.55 4.57
CA PRO A 129 10.75 -7.20 3.83
C PRO A 129 10.66 -8.00 2.52
N MET A 130 9.44 -8.18 2.03
CA MET A 130 9.14 -8.95 0.82
C MET A 130 8.27 -8.13 -0.12
N ALA A 131 8.23 -8.55 -1.39
CA ALA A 131 7.19 -8.08 -2.29
C ALA A 131 5.81 -8.34 -1.68
N ASP A 132 4.87 -7.46 -2.01
CA ASP A 132 3.49 -7.42 -1.53
C ASP A 132 3.29 -6.99 -0.06
N ASP A 133 4.37 -6.76 0.69
CA ASP A 133 4.25 -6.20 2.05
C ASP A 133 3.71 -4.75 2.00
N LEU A 134 2.84 -4.42 2.95
CA LEU A 134 2.32 -3.07 3.15
C LEU A 134 3.31 -2.26 4.00
N LEU A 135 3.97 -1.28 3.41
CA LEU A 135 4.89 -0.37 4.10
C LEU A 135 4.13 0.81 4.73
N VAL A 136 4.44 1.13 5.99
CA VAL A 136 3.80 2.24 6.72
C VAL A 136 4.82 3.33 7.09
N PHE A 137 4.46 4.59 6.82
CA PHE A 137 5.22 5.78 7.17
C PHE A 137 4.51 6.61 8.23
N ALA A 138 5.28 7.12 9.19
CA ALA A 138 4.79 7.94 10.28
C ALA A 138 4.28 9.32 9.81
N PRO A 139 3.32 9.91 10.53
CA PRO A 139 2.88 11.27 10.27
C PRO A 139 3.96 12.30 10.61
N TRP A 140 3.77 13.53 10.12
CA TRP A 140 4.60 14.69 10.43
C TRP A 140 3.82 15.99 10.24
N MET A 141 4.47 17.13 10.50
CA MET A 141 3.82 18.46 10.51
C MET A 141 2.99 18.76 9.26
N PHE A 142 3.45 18.39 8.06
CA PHE A 142 2.73 18.65 6.80
C PHE A 142 2.00 17.41 6.23
N ASN A 143 2.03 16.27 6.93
CA ASN A 143 1.16 15.13 6.66
C ASN A 143 0.80 14.43 7.99
N PRO A 144 -0.26 14.87 8.67
CA PRO A 144 -0.69 14.30 9.96
C PRO A 144 -1.31 12.91 9.82
N TYR A 145 -1.56 12.44 8.60
CA TYR A 145 -2.21 11.16 8.31
C TYR A 145 -1.22 10.02 8.14
N GLY A 146 0.06 10.33 7.92
CA GLY A 146 1.07 9.34 7.52
C GLY A 146 0.92 8.94 6.05
N HIS A 147 1.64 7.90 5.65
CA HIS A 147 1.55 7.35 4.30
C HIS A 147 1.67 5.84 4.29
N VAL A 148 1.13 5.19 3.26
CA VAL A 148 1.26 3.74 3.05
C VAL A 148 1.54 3.45 1.59
N ALA A 149 2.29 2.38 1.35
CA ALA A 149 2.65 1.90 0.02
C ALA A 149 2.71 0.37 0.02
N ILE A 150 2.71 -0.24 -1.16
CA ILE A 150 2.99 -1.68 -1.32
C ILE A 150 4.44 -1.84 -1.77
N ILE A 151 5.19 -2.73 -1.15
CA ILE A 151 6.52 -3.10 -1.64
C ILE A 151 6.34 -3.91 -2.93
N ALA A 152 6.76 -3.34 -4.06
CA ALA A 152 6.64 -3.97 -5.37
C ALA A 152 7.73 -5.01 -5.62
N SER A 153 8.96 -4.72 -5.21
CA SER A 153 10.09 -5.64 -5.34
C SER A 153 11.13 -5.40 -4.25
N VAL A 154 11.91 -6.43 -3.96
CA VAL A 154 12.99 -6.40 -2.97
C VAL A 154 14.24 -7.01 -3.61
N THR A 155 15.35 -6.29 -3.53
CA THR A 155 16.67 -6.77 -3.92
C THR A 155 17.51 -7.06 -2.67
N GLU A 156 18.82 -7.25 -2.83
CA GLU A 156 19.72 -7.33 -1.68
C GLU A 156 19.95 -5.98 -1.00
N THR A 157 19.81 -4.87 -1.72
CA THR A 157 20.23 -3.54 -1.24
C THR A 157 19.15 -2.47 -1.36
N SER A 158 17.98 -2.82 -1.89
CA SER A 158 16.88 -1.88 -2.06
C SER A 158 15.52 -2.54 -2.05
N ILE A 159 14.50 -1.71 -1.83
CA ILE A 159 13.11 -2.02 -2.16
C ILE A 159 12.61 -1.02 -3.19
N GLU A 160 11.69 -1.44 -4.04
CA GLU A 160 10.83 -0.53 -4.80
C GLU A 160 9.44 -0.56 -4.21
N VAL A 161 8.81 0.60 -4.01
CA VAL A 161 7.42 0.71 -3.58
C VAL A 161 6.53 1.15 -4.73
N ALA A 162 5.26 0.76 -4.67
CA ALA A 162 4.17 1.27 -5.50
C ALA A 162 3.14 1.98 -4.62
N GLN A 163 2.68 3.16 -5.05
CA GLN A 163 1.89 4.05 -4.20
C GLN A 163 0.90 4.92 -4.99
N GLN A 164 -0.22 5.24 -4.35
CA GLN A 164 -1.12 6.34 -4.74
C GLN A 164 -0.97 7.50 -3.77
N ASN A 165 -1.23 8.70 -4.28
CA ASN A 165 -1.23 9.94 -3.50
C ASN A 165 0.09 10.27 -2.74
N PRO A 166 1.30 10.06 -3.33
CA PRO A 166 2.54 10.53 -2.70
C PRO A 166 2.70 12.06 -2.77
N GLY A 167 1.94 12.71 -3.66
CA GLY A 167 2.01 14.12 -3.99
C GLY A 167 1.65 14.32 -5.48
N PRO A 168 1.20 15.52 -5.89
CA PRO A 168 0.71 15.75 -7.25
C PRO A 168 1.77 15.58 -8.35
N PHE A 169 3.05 15.62 -8.00
CA PHE A 169 4.19 15.46 -8.91
C PHE A 169 5.11 14.31 -8.53
N ALA A 170 4.77 13.57 -7.47
CA ALA A 170 5.59 12.45 -7.02
C ALA A 170 5.24 11.18 -7.81
N PRO A 171 6.24 10.32 -8.11
CA PRO A 171 6.04 9.14 -8.93
C PRO A 171 5.23 8.06 -8.21
N SER A 172 4.55 7.20 -8.97
CA SER A 172 3.90 5.99 -8.45
C SER A 172 4.90 4.97 -7.90
N ARG A 173 6.16 5.01 -8.38
CA ARG A 173 7.26 4.13 -7.96
C ARG A 173 8.37 4.93 -7.30
N GLU A 174 8.88 4.41 -6.19
CA GLU A 174 10.03 4.99 -5.50
C GLU A 174 10.93 3.90 -4.95
N ILE A 175 12.25 4.11 -5.03
CA ILE A 175 13.24 3.13 -4.59
C ILE A 175 13.88 3.63 -3.29
N PHE A 176 13.90 2.77 -2.28
CA PHE A 176 14.55 3.05 -1.01
C PHE A 176 15.67 2.05 -0.73
N PRO A 177 16.81 2.47 -0.17
CA PRO A 177 17.86 1.55 0.24
C PRO A 177 17.36 0.58 1.34
N LEU A 178 17.76 -0.68 1.21
CA LEU A 178 17.55 -1.73 2.21
C LEU A 178 18.92 -2.06 2.83
N VAL A 179 19.01 -1.94 4.14
CA VAL A 179 20.27 -2.08 4.88
C VAL A 179 20.12 -3.16 5.94
N GLN A 180 21.08 -4.09 5.98
CA GLN A 180 21.18 -5.07 7.06
C GLN A 180 22.27 -4.65 8.05
N ARG A 181 21.95 -4.60 9.34
CA ARG A 181 22.91 -4.31 10.45
C ARG A 181 22.60 -5.23 11.62
N ASP A 182 23.60 -5.93 12.13
CA ASP A 182 23.49 -6.83 13.29
C ASP A 182 22.35 -7.86 13.16
N GLY A 183 22.14 -8.38 11.94
CA GLY A 183 21.07 -9.34 11.63
C GLY A 183 19.67 -8.73 11.47
N LEU A 184 19.53 -7.41 11.60
CA LEU A 184 18.26 -6.68 11.46
C LEU A 184 18.17 -5.94 10.13
N TRP A 185 16.97 -5.91 9.55
CA TRP A 185 16.68 -5.26 8.27
C TRP A 185 16.03 -3.90 8.46
N TYR A 186 16.59 -2.89 7.78
CA TYR A 186 16.13 -1.51 7.80
C TYR A 186 15.84 -1.02 6.40
N ILE A 187 14.62 -0.56 6.17
CA ILE A 187 14.28 0.25 5.00
C ILE A 187 14.69 1.69 5.33
N ASN A 188 15.69 2.21 4.61
CA ASN A 188 16.20 3.55 4.78
C ASN A 188 15.34 4.57 4.01
N ALA A 189 14.10 4.71 4.44
CA ALA A 189 13.17 5.71 3.95
C ALA A 189 12.68 6.59 5.12
N PRO A 190 12.50 7.91 4.91
CA PRO A 190 12.11 8.82 5.97
C PRO A 190 10.84 8.38 6.69
N ARG A 191 10.88 8.34 8.03
CA ARG A 191 9.73 8.04 8.90
C ARG A 191 9.14 6.64 8.72
N THR A 192 9.89 5.68 8.19
CA THR A 192 9.42 4.30 8.09
C THR A 192 9.15 3.71 9.47
N LYS A 193 7.93 3.20 9.68
CA LYS A 193 7.54 2.50 10.91
C LYS A 193 7.87 1.02 10.85
N GLY A 194 7.57 0.41 9.71
CA GLY A 194 7.71 -1.01 9.46
C GLY A 194 6.76 -1.44 8.36
N TRP A 195 6.55 -2.75 8.22
CA TRP A 195 5.72 -3.32 7.18
C TRP A 195 4.78 -4.39 7.72
N LEU A 196 3.69 -4.64 6.99
CA LEU A 196 2.71 -5.67 7.30
C LEU A 196 2.63 -6.69 6.16
N ARG A 197 2.69 -7.97 6.51
CA ARG A 197 2.71 -9.09 5.58
C ARG A 197 1.41 -9.88 5.64
N TRP A 198 0.90 -10.24 4.47
CA TRP A 198 -0.19 -11.19 4.36
C TRP A 198 0.33 -12.62 4.47
N GLU A 199 -0.35 -13.41 5.29
CA GLU A 199 -0.10 -14.84 5.47
C GLU A 199 -1.35 -15.57 5.00
N ALA A 200 -1.19 -16.53 4.09
CA ALA A 200 -2.33 -17.29 3.57
C ALA A 200 -3.04 -18.05 4.71
N PRO A 201 -4.38 -17.97 4.80
CA PRO A 201 -5.14 -18.80 5.74
C PRO A 201 -4.83 -20.28 5.50
N ALA A 202 -4.66 -21.05 6.58
CA ALA A 202 -4.34 -22.48 6.49
C ALA A 202 -5.32 -23.28 5.60
N ALA A 203 -6.59 -22.86 5.54
CA ALA A 203 -7.60 -23.46 4.67
C ALA A 203 -7.28 -23.30 3.17
N MET A 204 -6.79 -22.14 2.74
CA MET A 204 -6.41 -21.90 1.34
C MET A 204 -5.17 -22.71 0.92
N ILE A 205 -4.27 -22.99 1.86
CA ILE A 205 -3.08 -23.82 1.61
C ILE A 205 -3.48 -25.29 1.40
N MET A 206 -4.49 -25.77 2.12
CA MET A 206 -4.98 -27.15 1.99
C MET A 206 -5.76 -27.40 0.70
N GLU A 207 -6.55 -26.42 0.24
CA GLU A 207 -7.35 -26.55 -0.99
C GLU A 207 -6.45 -26.56 -2.26
N GLY A 208 -5.45 -25.68 -2.34
CA GLY A 208 -4.47 -25.69 -3.44
C GLY A 208 -3.55 -26.93 -3.44
N SER A 209 -3.29 -27.52 -2.27
CA SER A 209 -2.59 -28.82 -2.16
C SER A 209 -3.44 -29.98 -2.67
N MET A 210 -4.75 -29.93 -2.46
CA MET A 210 -5.69 -30.94 -2.98
C MET A 210 -5.85 -30.82 -4.50
N GLU A 211 -5.93 -29.62 -5.08
CA GLU A 211 -5.97 -29.45 -6.54
C GLU A 211 -4.71 -29.99 -7.24
N GLY A 212 -3.52 -29.71 -6.69
CA GLY A 212 -2.26 -30.27 -7.20
C GLY A 212 -2.13 -31.80 -7.00
N CYS A 213 -2.78 -32.37 -5.98
CA CYS A 213 -2.89 -33.82 -5.81
C CYS A 213 -3.88 -34.46 -6.78
N VAL A 214 -4.97 -33.76 -7.14
CA VAL A 214 -5.96 -34.24 -8.11
C VAL A 214 -5.35 -34.25 -9.51
N GLU A 215 -4.65 -33.21 -9.95
CA GLU A 215 -4.00 -33.19 -11.26
C GLU A 215 -2.95 -34.30 -11.44
N LYS A 216 -2.14 -34.56 -10.41
CA LYS A 216 -1.16 -35.68 -10.42
C LYS A 216 -1.82 -37.06 -10.47
N ASN A 217 -3.03 -37.20 -9.93
CA ASN A 217 -3.80 -38.44 -9.97
C ASN A 217 -4.65 -38.61 -11.25
N VAL A 218 -4.95 -37.52 -11.96
CA VAL A 218 -5.63 -37.58 -13.27
C VAL A 218 -4.63 -37.90 -14.40
N ALA A 219 -3.41 -37.38 -14.33
CA ALA A 219 -2.35 -37.66 -15.30
C ALA A 219 -1.91 -39.15 -15.33
N SER A 220 -2.19 -39.93 -14.29
CA SER A 220 -1.88 -41.38 -14.22
C SER A 220 -2.98 -42.29 -14.76
N LYS A 221 -4.11 -41.76 -15.26
CA LYS A 221 -5.24 -42.56 -15.76
C LYS A 221 -5.57 -42.41 -17.25
N ILE A 222 -4.75 -41.71 -18.03
CA ILE A 222 -4.93 -41.64 -19.49
C ILE A 222 -3.90 -42.56 -20.15
N GLN A 223 -4.27 -43.83 -20.34
CA GLN A 223 -3.63 -44.66 -21.37
C GLN A 223 -4.09 -44.16 -22.73
N VAL A 224 -3.16 -43.60 -23.49
CA VAL A 224 -3.31 -43.26 -24.90
C VAL A 224 -3.48 -44.56 -25.69
N ASN A 225 -4.67 -44.77 -26.28
CA ASN A 225 -4.87 -45.82 -27.28
C ASN A 225 -3.98 -45.52 -28.49
N GLN A 226 -3.08 -46.46 -28.82
CA GLN A 226 -2.29 -46.43 -30.04
C GLN A 226 -3.16 -46.75 -31.27
N PRO A 227 -2.87 -46.16 -32.45
CA PRO A 227 -3.61 -46.46 -33.66
C PRO A 227 -3.25 -47.85 -34.24
N ALA A 228 -4.26 -48.51 -34.80
CA ALA A 228 -4.18 -49.83 -35.39
C ALA A 228 -3.23 -49.87 -36.61
N ALA A 229 -2.44 -50.94 -36.68
CA ALA A 229 -1.56 -51.27 -37.79
C ALA A 229 -2.38 -51.63 -39.05
N SER A 230 -1.99 -51.04 -40.17
CA SER A 230 -2.43 -51.39 -41.52
C SER A 230 -1.94 -52.79 -41.90
N LEU A 231 -2.86 -53.68 -42.29
CA LEU A 231 -2.53 -54.98 -42.88
C LEU A 231 -2.67 -54.89 -44.41
N LYS A 232 -1.59 -55.30 -45.09
CA LYS A 232 -1.53 -55.50 -46.54
C LYS A 232 -2.46 -56.65 -46.97
N LEU A 233 -3.31 -56.39 -47.97
CA LEU A 233 -3.43 -57.10 -49.26
C LEU A 233 -4.40 -56.35 -50.16
#